data_AF-A0A4P7L9T2-F1
#
_entry.id   AF-A0A4P7L9T2-F1
#
_cell.length_a   1.000
_cell.length_b   1.000
_cell.length_c   1.000
_cell.angle_alpha   90.00
_cell.angle_beta   90.00
_cell.angle_gamma   90.00
#
_symmetry.space_group_name_H-M   'P 1'
#
loop_
_entity.id
_entity.type
_entity.pdbx_description
1 polymer ?
#
loop_
_entity_poly.entity_id
_entity_poly.type
_entity_poly.pdbx_seq_one_letter_code
_entity_poly.pdbx_strand_id
1 'polypeptide(L)'
;MPHLLWPFFNNNWPLLNALFRAATRAMLQLARKQGIEIGIFCALHTYGRQLNQHPHVHVSVTRGGLDSKHSVWRKLFFKKKDVEEIWRGAVIRLLRHSYDLINPGLLPGLGHIRDKKHWRRYLRAQYGRYWKVHFAKKNERGMA
;
A
#
# COMPACT_ATOMS: atom_id res chain seq x y z
N MET A 1 3.22 -3.05 5.64
CA MET A 1 2.02 -2.98 6.50
C MET A 1 2.19 -3.94 7.67
N PRO A 2 1.53 -3.71 8.84
CA PRO A 2 1.63 -4.59 10.01
C PRO A 2 1.23 -6.03 9.69
N HIS A 3 1.91 -6.99 10.31
CA HIS A 3 1.67 -8.42 10.08
C HIS A 3 0.26 -8.88 10.47
N LEU A 4 -0.36 -8.20 11.43
CA LEU A 4 -1.75 -8.44 11.80
C LEU A 4 -2.75 -8.22 10.66
N LEU A 5 -2.37 -7.49 9.60
CA LEU A 5 -3.23 -7.30 8.42
C LEU A 5 -3.02 -8.35 7.33
N TRP A 6 -1.93 -9.13 7.37
CA TRP A 6 -1.62 -10.10 6.33
C TRP A 6 -2.69 -11.19 6.15
N PRO A 7 -3.29 -11.74 7.23
CA PRO A 7 -4.29 -12.80 7.10
C PRO A 7 -5.46 -12.47 6.16
N PHE A 8 -5.85 -11.20 6.05
CA PHE A 8 -6.98 -10.79 5.21
C PHE A 8 -6.70 -10.92 3.71
N PHE A 9 -5.43 -10.94 3.31
CA PHE A 9 -5.01 -11.04 1.90
C PHE A 9 -4.70 -12.47 1.46
N ASN A 10 -4.64 -13.40 2.40
CA ASN A 10 -4.29 -14.79 2.12
C ASN A 10 -5.28 -15.43 1.15
N ASN A 11 -4.75 -15.94 0.02
CA ASN A 11 -5.54 -16.56 -1.05
C ASN A 11 -6.70 -15.68 -1.56
N ASN A 12 -6.70 -14.38 -1.28
CA ASN A 12 -7.74 -13.44 -1.69
C ASN A 12 -7.22 -12.61 -2.86
N TRP A 13 -7.18 -13.24 -4.05
CA TRP A 13 -6.69 -12.62 -5.28
C TRP A 13 -7.38 -11.28 -5.63
N PRO A 14 -8.71 -11.13 -5.49
CA PRO A 14 -9.35 -9.82 -5.69
C PRO A 14 -8.80 -8.75 -4.75
N LEU A 15 -8.61 -9.06 -3.47
CA LEU A 15 -8.08 -8.12 -2.50
C LEU A 15 -6.59 -7.82 -2.72
N LEU A 16 -5.81 -8.80 -3.14
CA LEU A 16 -4.41 -8.64 -3.54
C LEU A 16 -4.25 -7.72 -4.76
N ASN A 17 -5.10 -7.89 -5.79
CA ASN A 17 -5.15 -6.98 -6.93
C ASN A 17 -5.56 -5.57 -6.51
N ALA A 18 -6.52 -5.45 -5.59
CA ALA A 18 -6.92 -4.16 -5.03
C ALA A 18 -5.80 -3.50 -4.20
N LEU A 19 -5.00 -4.28 -3.46
CA LEU A 19 -3.82 -3.82 -2.74
C LEU A 19 -2.76 -3.24 -3.68
N PHE A 20 -2.49 -3.94 -4.79
CA PHE A 20 -1.61 -3.48 -5.85
C PHE A 20 -2.09 -2.15 -6.43
N ARG A 21 -3.37 -2.04 -6.79
CA ARG A 21 -3.98 -0.80 -7.29
C ARG A 21 -3.96 0.33 -6.24
N ALA A 22 -4.11 0.00 -4.96
CA ALA A 22 -4.03 0.98 -3.89
C ALA A 22 -2.62 1.59 -3.78
N ALA A 23 -1.57 0.77 -3.94
CA ALA A 23 -0.18 1.23 -3.91
C ALA A 23 0.13 2.19 -5.08
N THR A 24 -0.26 1.82 -6.31
CA THR A 24 -0.02 2.68 -7.48
C THR A 24 -0.81 3.99 -7.41
N ARG A 25 -2.09 3.93 -7.03
CA ARG A 25 -2.94 5.12 -6.86
C ARG A 25 -2.41 6.07 -5.78
N ALA A 26 -1.88 5.54 -4.68
CA ALA A 26 -1.28 6.35 -3.63
C ALA A 26 -0.09 7.18 -4.17
N MET A 27 0.81 6.55 -4.93
CA MET A 27 1.95 7.27 -5.52
C MET A 27 1.52 8.29 -6.56
N LEU A 28 0.57 7.94 -7.44
CA LEU A 28 0.00 8.88 -8.40
C LEU A 28 -0.66 10.07 -7.72
N GLN A 29 -1.38 9.85 -6.61
CA GLN A 29 -2.02 10.92 -5.86
C GLN A 29 -0.99 11.90 -5.28
N LEU A 30 0.13 11.39 -4.73
CA LEU A 30 1.20 12.26 -4.24
C LEU A 30 1.87 13.06 -5.37
N ALA A 31 2.10 12.45 -6.53
CA ALA A 31 2.69 13.12 -7.69
C ALA A 31 1.77 14.22 -8.25
N ARG A 32 0.47 13.93 -8.36
CA ARG A 32 -0.54 14.88 -8.85
C ARG A 32 -0.66 16.12 -7.96
N LYS A 33 -0.47 16.00 -6.64
CA LYS A 33 -0.41 17.17 -5.74
C LYS A 33 0.72 18.14 -6.09
N GLN A 34 1.74 17.69 -6.81
CA GLN A 34 2.86 18.50 -7.29
C GLN A 34 2.74 18.85 -8.79
N GLY A 35 1.62 18.48 -9.44
CA GLY A 35 1.39 18.72 -10.86
C GLY A 35 2.29 17.92 -11.79
N ILE A 36 2.74 16.73 -11.35
CA ILE A 36 3.68 15.87 -12.09
C ILE A 36 3.04 14.52 -12.39
N GLU A 37 3.12 14.07 -13.64
CA GLU A 37 2.77 12.72 -14.08
C GLU A 37 4.01 11.82 -14.09
N ILE A 38 3.99 10.77 -13.27
CA ILE A 38 5.12 9.84 -13.11
C ILE A 38 4.89 8.49 -13.79
N GLY A 39 5.98 7.85 -14.20
CA GLY A 39 6.01 6.43 -14.51
C GLY A 39 6.10 5.59 -13.23
N ILE A 40 5.40 4.45 -13.21
CA ILE A 40 5.39 3.52 -12.08
C ILE A 40 5.59 2.09 -12.59
N PHE A 41 6.56 1.39 -12.02
CA PHE A 41 6.68 -0.07 -12.08
C PHE A 41 6.35 -0.66 -10.72
N CYS A 42 5.56 -1.72 -10.67
CA CYS A 42 5.03 -2.25 -9.42
C CYS A 42 4.99 -3.77 -9.46
N ALA A 43 5.42 -4.42 -8.38
CA ALA A 43 5.41 -5.87 -8.22
C ALA A 43 4.75 -6.26 -6.90
N LEU A 44 3.81 -7.21 -6.96
CA LEU A 44 3.16 -7.78 -5.79
C LEU A 44 3.83 -9.11 -5.44
N HIS A 45 4.20 -9.27 -4.17
CA HIS A 45 4.72 -10.50 -3.62
C HIS A 45 3.81 -10.96 -2.48
N THR A 46 3.45 -12.24 -2.46
CA THR A 46 2.56 -12.83 -1.45
C THR A 46 3.32 -13.59 -0.35
N TYR A 47 4.55 -14.03 -0.64
CA TYR A 47 5.39 -14.80 0.27
C TYR A 47 6.73 -14.12 0.52
N GLY A 48 7.26 -14.31 1.73
CA GLY A 48 8.61 -13.91 2.10
C GLY A 48 9.65 -14.97 1.70
N ARG A 49 10.93 -14.68 2.02
CA ARG A 49 12.06 -15.59 1.73
C ARG A 49 11.92 -16.97 2.37
N GLN A 50 11.26 -17.06 3.52
CA GLN A 50 11.02 -18.32 4.24
C GLN A 50 9.70 -18.99 3.85
N LEU A 51 9.07 -18.57 2.74
CA LEU A 51 7.74 -19.04 2.28
C LEU A 51 6.62 -18.84 3.31
N ASN A 52 6.82 -17.96 4.29
CA ASN A 52 5.76 -17.47 5.14
C ASN A 52 4.94 -16.40 4.40
N GLN A 53 3.64 -16.35 4.66
CA GLN A 53 2.78 -15.34 4.06
C GLN A 53 3.22 -13.95 4.48
N HIS A 54 3.54 -13.14 3.48
CA HIS A 54 4.07 -11.79 3.65
C HIS A 54 3.65 -10.93 2.45
N PRO A 55 2.35 -10.60 2.31
CA PRO A 55 1.88 -9.76 1.23
C PRO A 55 2.53 -8.36 1.30
N HIS A 56 3.30 -8.01 0.27
CA HIS A 56 3.94 -6.72 0.14
C HIS A 56 4.05 -6.30 -1.33
N VAL A 57 4.16 -4.99 -1.54
CA VAL A 57 4.24 -4.40 -2.88
C VAL A 57 5.54 -3.63 -3.00
N HIS A 58 6.33 -3.95 -4.02
CA HIS A 58 7.46 -3.14 -4.46
C HIS A 58 6.95 -2.12 -5.47
N VAL A 59 7.29 -0.85 -5.25
CA VAL A 59 6.91 0.24 -6.15
C VAL A 59 8.16 1.00 -6.53
N SER A 60 8.50 0.98 -7.82
CA SER A 60 9.53 1.82 -8.42
C SER A 60 8.84 2.97 -9.16
N VAL A 61 9.31 4.18 -8.92
CA VAL A 61 8.74 5.42 -9.48
C VAL A 61 9.84 6.20 -10.17
N THR A 62 9.51 6.86 -11.28
CA THR A 62 10.45 7.77 -11.93
C THR A 62 10.81 8.92 -10.98
N ARG A 63 12.06 9.41 -11.02
CA ARG A 63 12.56 10.52 -10.18
C ARG A 63 12.05 11.91 -10.60
N GLY A 64 10.96 11.92 -11.34
CA GLY A 64 10.43 13.05 -12.07
C GLY A 64 9.38 12.57 -13.04
N GLY A 65 8.83 13.49 -13.79
CA GLY A 65 7.73 13.22 -14.69
C GLY A 65 7.41 14.44 -15.54
N LEU A 66 6.44 14.29 -16.42
CA LEU A 66 5.94 15.41 -17.19
C LEU A 66 5.08 16.32 -16.32
N ASP A 67 5.11 17.62 -16.58
CA ASP A 67 4.14 18.55 -16.00
C ASP A 67 2.72 18.30 -16.55
N SER A 68 1.71 18.93 -15.96
CA SER A 68 0.30 18.72 -16.36
C SER A 68 -0.02 19.11 -17.81
N LYS A 69 0.87 19.89 -18.47
CA LYS A 69 0.76 20.24 -19.89
C LYS A 69 1.57 19.31 -20.81
N HIS A 70 2.24 18.30 -20.24
CA HIS A 70 3.06 17.32 -20.95
C HIS A 70 4.19 17.97 -21.77
N SER A 71 4.69 19.10 -21.31
CA SER A 71 5.60 19.98 -22.06
C SER A 71 7.02 19.95 -21.51
N VAL A 72 7.19 19.75 -20.20
CA VAL A 72 8.50 19.79 -19.55
C VAL A 72 8.63 18.67 -18.52
N TRP A 73 9.80 18.04 -18.49
CA TRP A 73 10.17 17.10 -17.43
C TRP A 73 10.57 17.84 -16.14
N ARG A 74 9.91 17.53 -15.02
CA ARG A 74 10.19 18.09 -13.70
C ARG A 74 10.68 17.01 -12.75
N LYS A 75 11.71 17.33 -11.96
CA LYS A 75 12.19 16.45 -10.88
C LYS A 75 11.12 16.35 -9.78
N LEU A 76 10.94 15.15 -9.24
CA LEU A 76 10.02 14.86 -8.15
C LEU A 76 10.75 14.10 -7.05
N PHE A 77 10.45 14.44 -5.81
CA PHE A 77 10.91 13.68 -4.66
C PHE A 77 9.75 13.38 -3.70
N PHE A 78 9.67 12.13 -3.26
CA PHE A 78 8.69 11.71 -2.27
C PHE A 78 9.30 11.74 -0.87
N LYS A 79 8.68 12.52 0.01
CA LYS A 79 9.03 12.46 1.44
C LYS A 79 8.54 11.13 2.00
N LYS A 80 9.42 10.43 2.71
CA LYS A 80 9.12 9.12 3.30
C LYS A 80 7.86 9.14 4.16
N LYS A 81 7.70 10.17 5.01
CA LYS A 81 6.53 10.31 5.90
C LYS A 81 5.22 10.44 5.12
N ASP A 82 5.20 11.22 4.04
CA ASP A 82 4.02 11.40 3.20
C ASP A 82 3.62 10.08 2.53
N VAL A 83 4.61 9.28 2.09
CA VAL A 83 4.39 7.94 1.53
C VAL A 83 3.87 6.97 2.59
N GLU A 84 4.47 6.94 3.78
CA GLU A 84 4.01 6.12 4.91
C GLU A 84 2.55 6.45 5.27
N GLU A 85 2.20 7.74 5.34
CA GLU A 85 0.86 8.20 5.68
C GLU A 85 -0.17 7.82 4.61
N ILE A 86 0.09 8.13 3.35
CA ILE A 86 -0.86 7.84 2.27
C ILE A 86 -1.02 6.33 2.07
N TRP A 87 0.06 5.56 2.19
CA TRP A 87 0.02 4.11 2.07
C TRP A 87 -0.82 3.48 3.18
N ARG A 88 -0.58 3.90 4.43
CA ARG A 88 -1.38 3.48 5.59
C ARG A 88 -2.86 3.81 5.39
N GLY A 89 -3.16 5.02 4.93
CA GLY A 89 -4.54 5.44 4.62
C GLY A 89 -5.17 4.59 3.51
N ALA A 90 -4.42 4.26 2.46
CA ALA A 90 -4.89 3.47 1.33
C ALA A 90 -5.25 2.03 1.74
N VAL A 91 -4.37 1.34 2.48
CA VAL A 91 -4.61 -0.03 2.94
C VAL A 91 -5.80 -0.09 3.90
N ILE A 92 -5.86 0.82 4.87
CA ILE A 92 -6.96 0.85 5.86
C ILE A 92 -8.30 1.16 5.18
N ARG A 93 -8.32 2.03 4.18
CA ARG A 93 -9.54 2.32 3.41
C ARG A 93 -9.97 1.12 2.57
N LEU A 94 -9.02 0.44 1.92
CA LEU A 94 -9.27 -0.79 1.17
C LEU A 94 -9.93 -1.83 2.07
N LEU A 95 -9.28 -2.20 3.17
CA LEU A 95 -9.78 -3.20 4.12
C LEU A 95 -11.15 -2.84 4.69
N ARG A 96 -11.39 -1.55 4.98
CA ARG A 96 -12.69 -1.09 5.49
C ARG A 96 -13.84 -1.34 4.51
N HIS A 97 -13.59 -1.16 3.21
CA HIS A 97 -14.59 -1.41 2.16
C HIS A 97 -14.69 -2.87 1.74
N SER A 98 -13.78 -3.73 2.20
CA SER A 98 -13.75 -5.15 1.84
C SER A 98 -14.30 -6.06 2.95
N TYR A 99 -15.01 -5.54 3.95
CA TYR A 99 -15.53 -6.34 5.07
C TYR A 99 -16.34 -7.54 4.60
N ASP A 100 -17.32 -7.32 3.72
CA ASP A 100 -18.23 -8.38 3.25
C ASP A 100 -17.51 -9.43 2.39
N LEU A 101 -16.45 -9.02 1.65
CA LEU A 101 -15.58 -9.92 0.88
C LEU A 101 -14.67 -10.77 1.78
N ILE A 102 -14.14 -10.17 2.85
CA ILE A 102 -13.17 -10.82 3.74
C ILE A 102 -13.86 -11.73 4.75
N ASN A 103 -15.02 -11.30 5.25
CA ASN A 103 -15.73 -11.90 6.38
C ASN A 103 -14.78 -12.30 7.53
N PRO A 104 -14.14 -11.32 8.18
CA PRO A 104 -12.98 -11.56 9.05
C PRO A 104 -13.27 -12.47 10.24
N GLY A 105 -14.52 -12.54 10.71
CA GLY A 105 -14.92 -13.43 11.79
C GLY A 105 -14.86 -14.92 11.45
N LEU A 106 -14.84 -15.29 10.16
CA LEU A 106 -14.68 -16.67 9.70
C LEU A 106 -13.21 -17.10 9.56
N LEU A 107 -12.27 -16.16 9.64
CA LEU A 107 -10.86 -16.48 9.53
C LEU A 107 -10.34 -17.10 10.84
N PRO A 108 -9.44 -18.12 10.77
CA PRO A 108 -8.86 -18.74 11.96
C PRO A 108 -8.21 -17.72 12.90
N GLY A 109 -8.53 -17.79 14.19
CA GLY A 109 -8.01 -16.88 15.22
C GLY A 109 -8.60 -15.45 15.20
N LEU A 110 -9.54 -15.16 14.30
CA LEU A 110 -10.13 -13.83 14.12
C LEU A 110 -11.62 -13.75 14.44
N GLY A 111 -12.19 -14.79 15.08
CA GLY A 111 -13.60 -14.86 15.50
C GLY A 111 -14.06 -13.76 16.48
N HIS A 112 -13.15 -12.95 17.01
CA HIS A 112 -13.48 -11.75 17.79
C HIS A 112 -13.93 -10.56 16.91
N ILE A 113 -13.66 -10.60 15.59
CA ILE A 113 -14.08 -9.57 14.62
C ILE A 113 -15.45 -9.97 14.04
N ARG A 114 -16.48 -9.91 14.89
CA ARG A 114 -17.81 -10.48 14.62
C ARG A 114 -18.69 -9.65 13.70
N ASP A 115 -18.45 -8.35 13.62
CA ASP A 115 -19.28 -7.41 12.88
C ASP A 115 -18.46 -6.21 12.34
N LYS A 116 -19.13 -5.34 11.57
CA LYS A 116 -18.55 -4.10 11.01
C LYS A 116 -18.07 -3.11 12.09
N LYS A 117 -18.58 -3.16 13.33
CA LYS A 117 -18.14 -2.30 14.45
C LYS A 117 -16.79 -2.79 14.99
N HIS A 118 -16.67 -4.09 15.25
CA HIS A 118 -15.41 -4.73 15.66
C HIS A 118 -14.33 -4.57 14.58
N TRP A 119 -14.70 -4.71 13.31
CA TRP A 119 -13.79 -4.49 12.19
C TRP A 119 -13.23 -3.06 12.14
N ARG A 120 -14.10 -2.05 12.24
CA ARG A 120 -13.67 -0.65 12.27
C ARG A 120 -12.75 -0.36 13.45
N ARG A 121 -13.05 -0.91 14.63
CA ARG A 121 -12.19 -0.79 15.83
C ARG A 121 -10.83 -1.42 15.59
N TYR A 122 -10.80 -2.63 15.03
CA TYR A 122 -9.57 -3.34 14.70
C TYR A 122 -8.70 -2.54 13.73
N LEU A 123 -9.27 -2.06 12.62
CA LEU A 123 -8.57 -1.24 11.64
C LEU A 123 -8.09 0.09 12.21
N ARG A 124 -8.86 0.74 13.09
CA ARG A 124 -8.45 1.97 13.78
C ARG A 124 -7.23 1.72 14.66
N ALA A 125 -7.20 0.61 15.40
CA ALA A 125 -6.03 0.22 16.18
C ALA A 125 -4.81 -0.01 15.30
N GLN A 126 -4.95 -0.68 14.15
CA GLN A 126 -3.83 -0.88 13.21
C GLN A 126 -3.38 0.42 12.54
N TYR A 127 -4.30 1.36 12.27
CA TYR A 127 -3.96 2.68 11.73
C TYR A 127 -3.16 3.53 12.74
N GLY A 128 -3.45 3.41 14.03
CA GLY A 128 -2.73 4.13 15.09
C GLY A 128 -1.27 3.70 15.28
N ARG A 129 -0.86 2.56 14.72
CA ARG A 129 0.53 2.08 14.80
C ARG A 129 1.44 2.83 13.82
N TYR A 130 2.74 2.79 14.11
CA TYR A 130 3.75 3.26 13.16
C TYR A 130 3.93 2.25 12.01
N TRP A 131 3.88 2.73 10.77
CA TRP A 131 4.02 1.90 9.57
C TRP A 131 5.31 2.28 8.86
N LYS A 132 6.29 1.38 8.88
CA LYS A 132 7.54 1.57 8.16
C LYS A 132 7.37 1.22 6.69
N VAL A 133 7.68 2.17 5.81
CA VAL A 133 7.89 1.90 4.37
C VAL A 133 9.40 1.92 4.12
N HIS A 134 9.89 0.93 3.38
CA HIS A 134 11.28 0.84 3.01
C HIS A 134 11.52 1.59 1.71
N PHE A 135 12.48 2.51 1.73
CA PHE A 135 12.98 3.19 0.53
C PHE A 135 14.34 2.57 0.22
N ALA A 136 14.60 2.29 -1.06
CA ALA A 136 15.94 1.89 -1.48
C ALA A 136 16.96 2.97 -1.07
N LYS A 137 18.16 2.55 -0.68
CA LYS A 137 19.26 3.49 -0.42
C LYS A 137 19.58 4.22 -1.72
N LYS A 138 19.87 5.52 -1.63
CA LYS A 138 20.32 6.31 -2.79
C LYS A 138 21.67 5.76 -3.24
N ASN A 139 21.67 5.04 -4.35
CA ASN A 139 22.85 4.63 -5.09
C ASN A 139 23.19 5.72 -6.13
N GLU A 140 24.47 6.05 -6.28
CA GLU A 140 24.97 7.09 -7.21
C GLU A 140 24.73 6.74 -8.67
N ARG A 141 24.49 5.45 -8.95
CA ARG A 141 24.15 4.91 -10.27
C ARG A 141 22.71 4.43 -10.21
N GLY A 142 21.79 5.27 -10.67
CA GLY A 142 20.36 5.03 -10.55
C GLY A 142 19.93 3.74 -11.25
N MET A 143 19.74 2.68 -10.48
CA MET A 143 18.85 1.57 -10.79
C MET A 143 18.27 1.08 -9.46
N ALA A 144 16.94 1.03 -9.40
CA ALA A 144 16.15 0.36 -8.38
C ALA A 144 15.31 -0.70 -9.10
#